data_AF-A0A348WE29-F1
#
_entry.id   AF-A0A348WE29-F1
#
_cell.length_a   1.000
_cell.length_b   1.000
_cell.length_c   1.000
_cell.angle_alpha   90.00
_cell.angle_beta   90.00
_cell.angle_gamma   90.00
#
_symmetry.space_group_name_H-M   'P 1'
#
loop_
_entity.id
_entity.type
_entity.pdbx_description
1 polymer ?
#
loop_
_entity_poly.entity_id
_entity_poly.type
_entity_poly.pdbx_seq_one_letter_code
_entity_poly.pdbx_strand_id
1 'polypeptide(L)' 'AATNEDPEEAIAAGRLRPDLYYRLSGVVLRLPPLVQRRDDLEMLATHFLRHYAAIYEMTAPALTTEDLA' A
#
# COMPACT_ATOMS: atom_id res chain seq x y z
N ALA A 1 3.41 9.85 10.44
CA ALA A 1 4.66 9.38 9.80
C ALA A 1 4.43 7.99 9.22
N ALA A 2 5.27 7.52 8.31
CA ALA A 2 5.21 6.17 7.73
C ALA A 2 6.62 5.58 7.63
N THR A 3 6.75 4.26 7.75
CA THR A 3 8.00 3.51 7.63
C THR A 3 7.73 2.13 7.06
N ASN A 4 8.66 1.62 6.25
CA ASN A 4 8.66 0.26 5.72
C ASN A 4 9.57 -0.69 6.52
N GLU A 5 10.47 -0.16 7.35
CA GLU A 5 11.25 -0.93 8.32
C GLU A 5 10.45 -1.15 9.61
N ASP A 6 10.69 -2.29 10.28
CA ASP A 6 10.16 -2.51 11.62
C ASP A 6 10.76 -1.48 12.59
N PRO A 7 9.92 -0.68 13.29
CA PRO A 7 10.41 0.37 14.16
C PRO A 7 11.24 -0.14 15.34
N GLU A 8 10.95 -1.34 15.87
CA GLU A 8 11.68 -1.90 17.01
C GLU A 8 13.08 -2.34 16.59
N GLU A 9 13.21 -2.99 15.43
CA GLU A 9 14.50 -3.34 14.85
C GLU A 9 15.33 -2.09 14.51
N ALA A 10 14.69 -1.05 13.95
CA ALA A 10 15.35 0.20 13.63
C ALA A 10 15.86 0.95 14.87
N ILE A 11 15.13 0.88 16.00
CA ILE A 11 15.57 1.43 17.29
C ILE A 11 16.76 0.62 17.83
N ALA A 12 16.68 -0.71 17.81
CA ALA A 12 17.74 -1.59 18.29
C ALA A 12 19.06 -1.37 17.52
N ALA A 13 18.96 -1.11 16.22
CA ALA A 13 20.09 -0.80 15.36
C ALA A 13 20.57 0.68 15.42
N GLY A 14 19.97 1.52 16.26
CA GLY A 14 20.33 2.94 16.40
C GLY A 14 19.97 3.83 15.21
N ARG A 15 19.20 3.33 14.24
CA ARG A 15 18.74 4.08 13.06
C ARG A 15 17.50 4.93 13.36
N LEU A 16 16.69 4.52 14.33
CA LEU A 16 15.50 5.25 14.77
C LEU A 16 15.64 5.69 16.22
N ARG A 17 15.35 6.96 16.48
CA ARG A 17 15.35 7.51 17.83
C ARG A 17 14.12 7.04 18.62
N PRO A 18 14.29 6.50 19.84
CA PRO A 18 13.18 5.95 20.62
C PRO A 18 12.18 7.02 21.08
N ASP A 19 12.66 8.22 21.41
CA ASP A 19 11.81 9.34 21.83
C ASP A 19 10.91 9.86 20.70
N LEU A 20 11.45 9.89 19.47
CA LEU A 20 10.69 10.22 18.27
C LEU A 20 9.62 9.16 17.98
N TYR A 21 9.99 7.87 18.04
CA TYR A 21 9.04 6.78 17.86
C TYR A 21 7.90 6.89 18.88
N TYR A 22 8.20 7.06 20.17
CA TYR A 22 7.17 7.16 21.21
C TYR A 22 6.18 8.32 20.98
N ARG A 23 6.62 9.45 20.42
CA ARG A 23 5.74 10.59 20.08
C ARG A 23 4.86 10.33 18.87
N LEU A 24 5.35 9.57 17.89
CA LEU A 24 4.62 9.28 16.66
C LEU A 24 3.67 8.10 16.82
N SER A 25 3.96 7.17 17.72
CA SER A 25 3.27 5.89 17.88
C SER A 25 2.00 5.96 18.74
N GLY A 26 1.36 7.13 18.84
CA GLY A 26 0.09 7.26 19.55
C GLY A 26 -1.02 6.39 18.97
N VAL A 27 -1.03 6.20 17.64
CA VAL A 27 -1.84 5.22 16.92
C VAL A 27 -1.00 4.61 15.81
N VAL A 28 -0.94 3.28 15.75
CA VAL A 28 -0.17 2.54 14.74
C VAL A 28 -1.14 1.79 13.83
N LEU A 29 -1.18 2.19 12.56
CA LEU A 29 -1.88 1.44 11.51
C LEU A 29 -0.89 0.52 10.80
N ARG A 30 -1.05 -0.80 11.00
CA ARG A 30 -0.30 -1.78 10.21
C ARG A 30 -1.03 -2.04 8.91
N LEU A 31 -0.40 -1.69 7.79
CA LEU A 31 -0.97 -1.91 6.46
C LEU A 31 -0.57 -3.30 5.96
N PRO A 32 -1.50 -4.27 5.84
CA PRO A 32 -1.17 -5.58 5.29
C PRO A 32 -0.80 -5.46 3.80
N PRO A 33 0.18 -6.25 3.33
CA PRO A 33 0.57 -6.28 1.92
C PRO A 33 -0.59 -6.77 1.05
N LEU A 34 -0.56 -6.41 -0.24
CA LEU A 34 -1.66 -6.71 -1.17
C LEU A 34 -2.02 -8.21 -1.25
N VAL A 35 -1.03 -9.09 -1.06
CA VAL A 35 -1.24 -10.55 -1.02
C VAL A 35 -2.17 -11.02 0.11
N GLN A 36 -2.26 -10.26 1.22
CA GLN A 36 -3.17 -10.57 2.33
C GLN A 36 -4.56 -9.93 2.17
N ARG A 37 -4.76 -9.14 1.11
CA ARG A 37 -5.99 -8.39 0.80
C ARG A 37 -6.35 -8.58 -0.67
N ARG A 38 -6.33 -9.84 -1.13
CA ARG A 38 -6.56 -10.20 -2.54
C ARG A 38 -7.91 -9.71 -3.06
N ASP A 39 -8.91 -9.64 -2.20
CA ASP A 39 -10.24 -9.15 -2.55
C ASP A 39 -10.23 -7.67 -3.00
N ASP A 40 -9.20 -6.90 -2.63
CA ASP A 40 -9.02 -5.50 -3.08
C ASP A 40 -8.52 -5.41 -4.54
N LEU A 41 -8.03 -6.50 -5.14
CA LEU A 41 -7.35 -6.48 -6.44
C LEU A 41 -8.24 -5.98 -7.57
N GLU A 42 -9.47 -6.50 -7.70
CA GLU A 42 -10.38 -6.12 -8.78
C GLU A 42 -10.73 -4.62 -8.71
N MET A 43 -11.02 -4.12 -7.52
CA MET A 43 -11.33 -2.71 -7.29
C MET A 43 -10.13 -1.82 -7.64
N LEU A 44 -8.93 -2.18 -7.18
CA LEU A 44 -7.71 -1.42 -7.45
C LEU A 44 -7.34 -1.44 -8.94
N ALA A 45 -7.38 -2.60 -9.58
CA ALA A 45 -7.10 -2.74 -11.01
C ALA A 45 -8.09 -1.90 -11.84
N THR A 46 -9.38 -1.98 -11.52
CA THR A 46 -10.43 -1.19 -12.20
C THR A 46 -10.17 0.31 -12.06
N HIS A 47 -9.79 0.76 -10.85
CA HIS A 47 -9.47 2.16 -10.61
C HIS A 47 -8.29 2.63 -11.48
N PHE A 48 -7.19 1.88 -11.49
CA PHE A 48 -6.00 2.27 -12.26
C PHE A 48 -6.24 2.21 -13.77
N LEU A 49 -6.95 1.19 -14.27
CA LEU A 49 -7.29 1.12 -15.69
C LEU A 49 -8.11 2.33 -16.14
N ARG A 50 -9.12 2.73 -15.35
CA ARG A 50 -9.92 3.94 -15.64
C ARG A 50 -9.08 5.21 -15.57
N HIS A 51 -8.22 5.33 -14.56
CA HIS A 51 -7.35 6.49 -14.37
C HIS A 51 -6.41 6.67 -15.56
N TYR A 52 -5.71 5.61 -15.98
CA TYR A 52 -4.77 5.69 -17.10
C TYR A 52 -5.46 5.77 -18.45
N ALA A 53 -6.61 5.10 -18.66
CA ALA A 53 -7.39 5.27 -19.88
C ALA A 53 -7.80 6.73 -20.10
N ALA A 54 -8.18 7.44 -19.03
CA ALA A 54 -8.47 8.86 -19.10
C ALA A 54 -7.23 9.72 -19.45
N ILE A 55 -6.06 9.40 -18.88
CA ILE A 55 -4.80 10.11 -19.19
C ILE A 55 -4.40 9.93 -20.66
N TYR A 56 -4.58 8.73 -21.20
CA TYR A 56 -4.20 8.40 -22.57
C TYR A 56 -5.31 8.60 -23.60
N GLU A 57 -6.45 9.16 -23.20
CA GLU A 57 -7.63 9.38 -24.07
C GLU A 57 -8.12 8.09 -24.75
N MET A 58 -8.03 6.97 -24.04
CA MET A 58 -8.46 5.65 -24.48
C MET A 58 -9.72 5.22 -23.74
N THR A 59 -10.43 4.24 -24.32
CA THR A 59 -11.47 3.51 -23.58
C THR A 59 -10.79 2.52 -22.64
N ALA A 60 -11.19 2.50 -21.37
CA ALA A 60 -10.63 1.56 -20.40
C ALA A 60 -10.93 0.11 -20.83
N PRO A 61 -9.92 -0.76 -20.91
CA PRO A 61 -10.14 -2.17 -21.22
C PRO A 61 -10.96 -2.83 -20.11
N ALA A 62 -11.77 -3.83 -20.50
CA ALA A 62 -12.49 -4.64 -19.53
C ALA A 62 -11.52 -5.60 -18.82
N LEU A 63 -11.62 -5.68 -17.49
CA LEU A 63 -10.92 -6.70 -16.71
C LEU A 63 -11.59 -8.06 -16.94
N THR A 64 -10.80 -9.05 -17.31
CA THR A 64 -11.24 -10.44 -17.39
C THR A 64 -10.86 -11.20 -16.13
N THR A 65 -11.48 -12.36 -15.91
CA THR A 65 -11.11 -13.25 -14.80
C THR A 65 -9.69 -13.81 -14.94
N GLU A 66 -9.17 -13.91 -16.17
CA GLU A 66 -7.79 -14.31 -16.44
C GLU A 66 -6.79 -13.26 -15.95
N ASP A 67 -7.12 -11.96 -16.07
CA ASP A 67 -6.27 -10.87 -15.59
C ASP A 67 -6.17 -10.80 -14.05
N LEU A 68 -7.11 -11.42 -13.34
CA LEU A 68 -7.21 -11.43 -11.87
C LEU A 68 -6.73 -12.73 -11.23
N ALA A 69 -6.36 -13.74 -12.04
CA ALA A 69 -5.89 -15.06 -11.59
C ALA A 69 -4.41 -15.02 -11.15
#